data_AF-A0A9J7AFR3-F1
#
_entry.id   AF-A0A9J7AFR3-F1
#
_cell.length_a   1.000
_cell.length_b   1.000
_cell.length_c   1.000
_cell.angle_alpha   90.00
_cell.angle_beta   90.00
_cell.angle_gamma   90.00
#
_symmetry.space_group_name_H-M   'P 1'
#
loop_
_entity.id
_entity.type
_entity.pdbx_description
1 polymer ?
#
loop_
_entity_poly.entity_id
_entity_poly.type
_entity_poly.pdbx_seq_one_letter_code
_entity_poly.pdbx_strand_id
1 'polypeptide(L)'
;MSDFYNSGYSGGDWYALRDAVLMAAMKDAHGKMEIFDKLPPHLRKTEIGDLVYQAVYLGRKKAAFKAAKLLVGGSDKYWLILEKG
;
A
#
# COMPACT_ATOMS: atom_id res chain seq x y z
N MET A 1 -5.87 -8.23 -19.03
CA MET A 1 -5.68 -7.50 -17.76
C MET A 1 -4.93 -8.43 -16.84
N SER A 2 -3.71 -8.08 -16.47
CA SER A 2 -2.87 -8.89 -15.58
C SER A 2 -3.25 -8.56 -14.14
N ASP A 3 -4.02 -9.43 -13.49
CA ASP A 3 -4.27 -9.32 -12.05
C ASP A 3 -2.97 -9.66 -11.30
N PHE A 4 -2.17 -8.64 -11.02
CA PHE A 4 -0.93 -8.83 -10.25
C PHE A 4 -1.28 -9.43 -8.89
N TYR A 5 -0.82 -10.66 -8.65
CA TYR A 5 -0.97 -11.37 -7.38
C TYR A 5 -2.43 -11.51 -6.88
N ASN A 6 -3.42 -11.62 -7.79
CA ASN A 6 -4.86 -11.67 -7.45
C ASN A 6 -5.36 -10.46 -6.64
N SER A 7 -4.69 -9.32 -6.78
CA SER A 7 -5.00 -8.11 -6.00
C SER A 7 -6.24 -7.36 -6.52
N GLY A 8 -6.70 -7.65 -7.74
CA GLY A 8 -7.80 -6.95 -8.40
C GLY A 8 -7.44 -5.53 -8.90
N TYR A 9 -6.16 -5.17 -8.88
CA TYR A 9 -5.67 -3.88 -9.39
C TYR A 9 -5.02 -4.03 -10.77
N SER A 10 -5.21 -3.01 -11.60
CA SER A 10 -4.42 -2.85 -12.81
C SER A 10 -2.93 -2.69 -12.47
N GLY A 11 -2.03 -3.02 -13.39
CA GLY A 11 -0.58 -2.95 -13.11
C GLY A 11 -0.13 -1.58 -12.58
N GLY A 12 -0.59 -0.48 -13.20
CA GLY A 12 -0.26 0.88 -12.75
C GLY A 12 -0.78 1.20 -11.35
N ASP A 13 -2.01 0.76 -11.04
CA ASP A 13 -2.60 0.94 -9.71
C ASP A 13 -1.88 0.11 -8.65
N TRP A 14 -1.50 -1.12 -9.01
CA TRP A 14 -0.75 -2.01 -8.12
C TRP A 14 0.60 -1.40 -7.75
N TYR A 15 1.33 -0.84 -8.73
CA TYR A 15 2.60 -0.16 -8.48
C TYR A 15 2.43 1.10 -7.62
N ALA A 16 1.40 1.91 -7.89
CA ALA A 16 1.12 3.09 -7.07
C ALA A 16 0.82 2.73 -5.61
N LEU A 17 0.02 1.68 -5.38
CA LEU A 17 -0.27 1.17 -4.03
C LEU A 17 0.97 0.56 -3.38
N ARG A 18 1.78 -0.19 -4.13
CA ARG A 18 3.02 -0.80 -3.65
C ARG A 18 3.97 0.26 -3.12
N ASP A 19 4.24 1.30 -3.90
CA ASP A 19 5.14 2.38 -3.50
C ASP A 19 4.61 3.12 -2.27
N ALA A 20 3.31 3.41 -2.24
CA ALA A 20 2.68 4.05 -1.09
C ALA A 20 2.76 3.20 0.18
N VAL A 21 2.56 1.87 0.08
CA VAL A 21 2.66 0.94 1.20
C VAL A 21 4.10 0.82 1.70
N LEU A 22 5.09 0.73 0.80
CA LEU A 22 6.51 0.68 1.15
C LEU A 22 6.92 1.96 1.90
N MET A 23 6.54 3.13 1.37
CA MET A 23 6.80 4.41 2.02
C MET A 23 6.08 4.54 3.36
N ALA A 24 4.81 4.09 3.45
CA ALA A 24 4.02 4.12 4.68
C ALA A 24 4.55 3.19 5.79
N ALA A 25 5.34 2.18 5.42
CA ALA A 25 5.96 1.24 6.35
C ALA A 25 7.29 1.77 6.94
N MET A 26 7.85 2.85 6.38
CA MET A 26 9.09 3.44 6.87
C MET A 26 8.94 3.97 8.30
N LYS A 27 10.05 3.98 9.06
CA LYS A 27 10.03 4.36 10.49
C LYS A 27 9.49 5.78 10.73
N ASP A 28 9.66 6.67 9.76
CA ASP A 28 9.34 8.10 9.74
C ASP A 28 8.16 8.44 8.80
N ALA A 29 7.34 7.45 8.43
CA ALA A 29 6.19 7.67 7.54
C ALA A 29 5.09 8.53 8.15
N HIS A 30 5.00 8.58 9.48
CA HIS A 30 4.01 9.40 10.17
C HIS A 30 4.29 10.90 9.94
N GLY A 31 3.28 11.64 9.49
CA GLY A 31 3.40 13.04 9.08
C GLY A 31 3.75 13.23 7.60
N LYS A 32 4.08 12.16 6.86
CA LYS A 32 4.33 12.22 5.41
C LYS A 32 3.03 12.02 4.62
N MET A 33 2.10 12.96 4.80
CA MET A 33 0.76 12.96 4.17
C MET A 33 0.81 12.87 2.65
N GLU A 34 1.87 13.42 2.05
CA GLU A 34 2.18 13.34 0.61
C GLU A 34 2.20 11.92 0.04
N ILE A 35 2.49 10.90 0.85
CA ILE A 35 2.46 9.48 0.44
C ILE A 35 1.03 9.11 0.01
N PHE A 36 0.04 9.53 0.78
CA PHE A 36 -1.37 9.28 0.47
C PHE A 36 -1.90 10.29 -0.57
N ASP A 37 -1.48 11.55 -0.50
CA ASP A 37 -1.98 12.60 -1.39
C ASP A 37 -1.47 12.46 -2.84
N LYS A 38 -0.44 11.65 -3.07
CA LYS A 38 0.02 11.27 -4.43
C LYS A 38 -0.75 10.09 -5.01
N LEU A 39 -1.51 9.33 -4.20
CA LEU A 39 -2.31 8.23 -4.73
C LEU A 39 -3.41 8.75 -5.66
N PRO A 40 -3.71 8.04 -6.76
CA PRO A 40 -4.90 8.31 -7.57
C PRO A 40 -6.18 8.33 -6.72
N PRO A 41 -7.15 9.22 -7.00
CA PRO A 41 -8.37 9.35 -6.18
C PRO A 41 -9.19 8.07 -6.02
N HIS A 42 -9.18 7.18 -7.02
CA HIS A 42 -9.86 5.89 -6.93
C HIS A 42 -9.17 4.93 -5.96
N LEU A 43 -7.84 4.97 -5.86
CA LEU A 43 -7.07 4.13 -4.94
C LEU A 43 -7.18 4.58 -3.49
N ARG A 44 -7.35 5.89 -3.25
CA ARG A 44 -7.60 6.43 -1.89
C ARG A 44 -8.86 5.87 -1.24
N LYS A 45 -9.85 5.45 -2.04
CA LYS A 45 -11.14 4.91 -1.57
C LYS A 45 -11.10 3.40 -1.33
N THR A 46 -9.97 2.75 -1.55
CA THR A 46 -9.80 1.30 -1.38
C THR A 46 -9.41 0.95 0.05
N GLU A 47 -9.57 -0.32 0.45
CA GLU A 47 -9.10 -0.78 1.77
C GLU A 47 -7.59 -0.55 1.95
N ILE A 48 -6.79 -0.73 0.90
CA ILE A 48 -5.34 -0.50 0.95
C ILE A 48 -5.04 1.00 1.11
N GLY A 49 -5.78 1.86 0.40
CA GLY A 49 -5.70 3.31 0.54
C GLY A 49 -6.00 3.79 1.96
N ASP A 50 -7.07 3.28 2.59
CA ASP A 50 -7.40 3.60 3.98
C ASP A 50 -6.30 3.17 4.95
N LEU A 51 -5.69 2.01 4.73
CA LEU A 51 -4.58 1.54 5.57
C LEU A 51 -3.31 2.40 5.40
N VAL A 52 -3.02 2.89 4.19
CA VAL A 52 -1.97 3.88 3.95
C VAL A 52 -2.28 5.18 4.69
N TYR A 53 -3.52 5.67 4.59
CA TYR A 53 -3.97 6.85 5.34
C TYR A 53 -3.75 6.67 6.86
N GLN A 54 -4.19 5.55 7.42
CA GLN A 54 -4.00 5.25 8.84
C GLN A 54 -2.51 5.21 9.25
N ALA A 55 -1.63 4.72 8.39
CA ALA A 55 -0.20 4.67 8.67
C ALA A 55 0.43 6.08 8.69
N VAL A 56 0.13 6.93 7.70
CA VAL A 56 0.82 8.22 7.52
C VAL A 56 0.16 9.37 8.28
N TYR A 57 -1.17 9.37 8.44
CA TYR A 57 -1.91 10.40 9.18
C TYR A 57 -2.08 10.07 10.66
N LEU A 58 -2.28 8.79 11.01
CA LEU A 58 -2.56 8.38 12.40
C LEU A 58 -1.38 7.67 13.07
N GLY A 59 -0.26 7.49 12.36
CA GLY A 59 0.94 6.83 12.88
C GLY A 59 0.76 5.33 13.15
N ARG A 60 -0.30 4.71 12.62
CA ARG A 60 -0.61 3.30 12.87
C ARG A 60 0.24 2.40 11.98
N LYS A 61 1.50 2.16 12.38
CA LYS A 61 2.45 1.34 11.61
C LYS A 61 1.91 -0.04 11.22
N LYS A 62 1.12 -0.69 12.09
CA LYS A 62 0.46 -1.98 11.79
C LYS A 62 -0.46 -1.95 10.57
N ALA A 63 -1.01 -0.78 10.22
CA ALA A 63 -1.85 -0.62 9.04
C ALA A 63 -1.05 -0.84 7.75
N ALA A 64 0.20 -0.35 7.67
CA ALA A 64 1.06 -0.59 6.51
C ALA A 64 1.38 -2.08 6.30
N PHE A 65 1.59 -2.85 7.38
CA PHE A 65 1.77 -4.30 7.29
C PHE A 65 0.51 -5.02 6.78
N LYS A 66 -0.68 -4.60 7.23
CA LYS A 66 -1.95 -5.14 6.74
C LYS A 66 -2.14 -4.80 5.26
N ALA A 67 -1.83 -3.55 4.86
CA ALA A 67 -1.92 -3.10 3.48
C ALA A 67 -1.00 -3.92 2.57
N ALA A 68 0.23 -4.15 3.01
CA ALA A 68 1.22 -4.95 2.31
C ALA A 68 0.76 -6.39 2.07
N LYS A 69 0.21 -7.03 3.11
CA LYS A 69 -0.33 -8.39 3.00
C LYS A 69 -1.53 -8.47 2.06
N LEU A 70 -2.44 -7.49 2.11
CA LEU A 70 -3.61 -7.43 1.23
C LEU A 70 -3.22 -7.23 -0.24
N LEU A 71 -2.25 -6.35 -0.51
CA LEU A 71 -1.83 -6.01 -1.88
C LEU A 71 -1.27 -7.19 -2.68
N VAL A 72 -0.79 -8.23 -2.00
CA VAL A 72 -0.21 -9.44 -2.62
C VAL A 72 -1.08 -10.68 -2.46
N GLY A 73 -2.37 -10.50 -2.17
CA GLY A 73 -3.32 -11.61 -2.04
C GLY A 73 -3.14 -12.45 -0.77
N GLY A 74 -2.62 -11.87 0.31
CA GLY A 74 -2.52 -12.54 1.62
C GLY A 74 -1.28 -13.43 1.81
N SER A 75 -0.32 -13.40 0.89
CA SER A 75 0.94 -14.17 1.02
C SER A 75 1.73 -13.76 2.27
N ASP A 76 2.32 -14.72 2.98
CA ASP A 76 3.22 -14.43 4.10
C ASP A 76 4.60 -13.91 3.66
N LYS A 77 4.91 -13.98 2.36
CA LYS A 77 6.14 -13.41 1.75
C LYS A 77 5.91 -12.00 1.19
N TYR A 78 4.91 -11.29 1.71
CA TYR A 78 4.45 -10.01 1.17
C TYR A 78 5.56 -8.95 1.04
N TRP A 79 6.46 -8.83 2.00
CA TRP A 79 7.59 -7.89 1.87
C TRP A 79 8.52 -8.21 0.70
N LEU A 80 8.87 -9.48 0.54
CA LEU A 80 9.72 -9.95 -0.57
C LEU A 80 9.08 -9.71 -1.94
N ILE A 81 7.75 -9.84 -2.02
CA ILE A 81 6.99 -9.58 -3.25
C ILE A 81 6.98 -8.08 -3.55
N LEU A 82 6.74 -7.25 -2.53
CA LEU A 82 6.72 -5.80 -2.69
C LEU A 82 8.11 -5.22 -2.96
N GLU A 83 9.19 -5.82 -2.48
CA GLU A 83 10.55 -5.35 -2.78
C GLU A 83 11.04 -5.76 -4.19
N LYS A 84 10.57 -6.90 -4.70
CA LYS A 84 11.01 -7.45 -6.00
C LYS A 84 10.10 -7.14 -7.19
N GLY A 85 8.82 -6.85 -6.93
CA GLY A 85 7.83 -6.52 -7.96
C GLY A 85 8.20 -5.29 -8.77
#